data_AF-A0A4Q6BS42-F1
#
_entry.id   AF-A0A4Q6BS42-F1
#
_cell.length_a   1.000
_cell.length_b   1.000
_cell.length_c   1.000
_cell.angle_alpha   90.00
_cell.angle_beta   90.00
_cell.angle_gamma   90.00
#
_symmetry.space_group_name_H-M   'P 1'
#
loop_
_entity.id
_entity.type
_entity.pdbx_description
1 polymer ?
#
loop_
_entity_poly.entity_id
_entity_poly.type
_entity_poly.pdbx_seq_one_letter_code
_entity_poly.pdbx_strand_id
1 'polypeptide(L)'
;MQPTTAEPVRLPTAPPPTVPDDRWRALLHRWFVQYNPFYLVSAMLVLAGLNLVSRGFVQAGSEHGALVVAALSDLYAVSLVGGTALLVRSGQRRSAVMLAMLAIVYQGDPMLHTETCVLLGAVGWLAGAAWFVAFMLKLVALGHALRVRIAPRTLVTATVGALGVWLGPQLLPLVGPAQRGVLVALFVTVLGASCPRGARETLVSRDGLDAWGHVVLARSVRVAWSVCALLLAVHVAFWSNQIELELLPVGVALA
;
A
#
# COMPACT_ATOMS: atom_id res chain seq x y z
N MET A 1 -25.45 7.50 -75.78
CA MET A 1 -26.33 7.10 -74.67
C MET A 1 -25.50 7.12 -73.39
N GLN A 2 -25.70 8.14 -72.55
CA GLN A 2 -25.05 8.23 -71.23
C GLN A 2 -25.87 7.43 -70.20
N PRO A 3 -25.24 6.67 -69.29
CA PRO A 3 -25.96 5.97 -68.24
C PRO A 3 -26.33 6.96 -67.12
N THR A 4 -27.62 7.12 -66.87
CA THR A 4 -28.19 7.79 -65.69
C THR A 4 -27.82 7.03 -64.41
N THR A 5 -26.98 7.63 -63.58
CA THR A 5 -26.73 7.19 -62.20
C THR A 5 -27.94 7.50 -61.33
N ALA A 6 -28.62 6.46 -60.84
CA ALA A 6 -29.70 6.59 -59.86
C ALA A 6 -29.12 7.00 -58.49
N GLU A 7 -29.71 8.03 -57.87
CA GLU A 7 -29.34 8.52 -56.55
C GLU A 7 -29.89 7.57 -55.46
N PRO A 8 -29.08 7.16 -54.45
CA PRO A 8 -29.53 6.23 -53.42
C PRO A 8 -30.51 6.92 -52.45
N VAL A 9 -31.68 6.30 -52.25
CA VAL A 9 -32.69 6.68 -51.27
C VAL A 9 -32.09 6.66 -49.86
N ARG A 10 -31.96 7.83 -49.22
CA ARG A 10 -31.59 7.93 -47.80
C ARG A 10 -32.79 7.55 -46.94
N LEU A 11 -32.73 6.39 -46.30
CA LEU A 11 -33.68 6.03 -45.25
C LEU A 11 -33.50 6.97 -44.04
N PRO A 12 -34.59 7.35 -43.34
CA PRO A 12 -34.50 8.13 -42.11
C PRO A 12 -33.61 7.40 -41.10
N THR A 13 -32.52 8.04 -40.70
CA THR A 13 -31.67 7.54 -39.61
C THR A 13 -32.49 7.54 -38.33
N ALA A 14 -32.69 6.36 -37.74
CA ALA A 14 -33.29 6.22 -36.42
C ALA A 14 -32.55 7.14 -35.43
N PRO A 15 -33.26 7.84 -34.53
CA PRO A 15 -32.63 8.68 -33.53
C PRO A 15 -31.66 7.84 -32.69
N PRO A 16 -30.45 8.36 -32.37
CA PRO A 16 -29.48 7.63 -31.58
C PRO A 16 -30.11 7.28 -30.22
N PRO A 17 -29.90 6.06 -29.70
CA PRO A 17 -30.48 5.66 -28.43
C PRO A 17 -29.98 6.60 -27.32
N THR A 18 -30.91 7.28 -26.66
CA THR A 18 -30.62 8.04 -25.44
C THR A 18 -30.34 7.05 -24.32
N VAL A 19 -29.08 6.85 -23.96
CA VAL A 19 -28.69 5.94 -22.85
C VAL A 19 -28.03 6.71 -21.69
N PRO A 20 -28.79 7.32 -20.77
CA PRO A 20 -28.28 7.79 -19.49
C PRO A 20 -28.30 6.71 -18.39
N ASP A 21 -29.27 5.80 -18.41
CA ASP A 21 -29.54 4.87 -17.28
C ASP A 21 -28.56 3.68 -17.17
N ASP A 22 -27.87 3.31 -18.25
CA ASP A 22 -26.92 2.18 -18.21
C ASP A 22 -25.58 2.52 -17.57
N ARG A 23 -25.22 3.81 -17.44
CA ARG A 23 -23.93 4.18 -16.80
C ARG A 23 -23.87 3.73 -15.36
N TRP A 24 -24.95 3.90 -14.59
CA TRP A 24 -24.95 3.53 -13.18
C TRP A 24 -24.98 2.01 -13.00
N ARG A 25 -25.75 1.29 -13.81
CA ARG A 25 -25.74 -0.18 -13.84
C ARG A 25 -24.37 -0.73 -14.24
N ALA A 26 -23.74 -0.15 -15.26
CA ALA A 26 -22.40 -0.53 -15.69
C ALA A 26 -21.35 -0.23 -14.61
N LEU A 27 -21.44 0.89 -13.91
CA LEU A 27 -20.57 1.23 -12.77
C LEU A 27 -20.78 0.27 -11.59
N LEU A 28 -22.03 0.00 -11.20
CA LEU A 28 -22.36 -0.94 -10.13
C LEU A 28 -21.91 -2.35 -10.46
N HIS A 29 -22.16 -2.83 -11.68
CA HIS A 29 -21.68 -4.13 -12.14
C HIS A 29 -20.15 -4.18 -12.15
N ARG A 30 -19.49 -3.13 -12.62
CA ARG A 30 -18.03 -3.04 -12.60
C ARG A 30 -17.48 -3.05 -11.17
N TRP A 31 -18.15 -2.38 -10.24
CA TRP A 31 -17.74 -2.30 -8.84
C TRP A 31 -17.99 -3.63 -8.10
N PHE A 32 -19.22 -4.15 -8.12
CA PHE A 32 -19.59 -5.38 -7.41
C PHE A 32 -19.02 -6.65 -8.04
N VAL A 33 -19.18 -6.82 -9.35
CA VAL A 33 -18.80 -8.07 -10.02
C VAL A 33 -17.32 -8.08 -10.35
N GLN A 34 -16.80 -6.99 -10.91
CA GLN A 34 -15.44 -6.99 -11.43
C GLN A 34 -14.36 -6.50 -10.46
N TYR A 35 -14.70 -5.62 -9.50
CA TYR A 35 -13.75 -5.15 -8.47
C TYR A 35 -13.93 -5.83 -7.12
N ASN A 36 -15.06 -6.52 -6.90
CA ASN A 36 -15.40 -7.27 -5.69
C ASN A 36 -15.07 -6.49 -4.40
N PRO A 37 -15.97 -5.62 -3.92
CA PRO A 37 -15.72 -4.77 -2.76
C PRO A 37 -15.56 -5.57 -1.46
N PHE A 38 -15.94 -6.86 -1.44
CA PHE A 38 -15.86 -7.69 -0.24
C PHE A 38 -14.43 -7.85 0.27
N TYR A 39 -13.41 -7.73 -0.60
CA TYR A 39 -12.02 -7.69 -0.13
C TYR A 39 -11.75 -6.47 0.75
N LEU A 40 -12.19 -5.28 0.32
CA LEU A 40 -12.04 -4.06 1.10
C LEU A 40 -12.87 -4.10 2.38
N VAL A 41 -14.12 -4.58 2.30
CA VAL A 41 -14.98 -4.75 3.48
C VAL A 41 -14.34 -5.72 4.49
N SER A 42 -13.80 -6.85 4.04
CA SER A 42 -13.06 -7.78 4.89
C SER A 42 -11.87 -7.09 5.57
N ALA A 43 -11.06 -6.34 4.81
CA ALA A 43 -9.94 -5.60 5.38
C ALA A 43 -10.34 -4.56 6.42
N MET A 44 -11.43 -3.82 6.20
CA MET A 44 -11.96 -2.85 7.17
C MET A 44 -12.49 -3.55 8.43
N LEU A 45 -13.19 -4.67 8.27
CA LEU A 45 -13.71 -5.47 9.40
C LEU A 45 -12.56 -6.05 10.24
N VAL A 46 -11.48 -6.50 9.60
CA VAL A 46 -10.29 -6.97 10.33
C VAL A 46 -9.63 -5.83 11.09
N LEU A 47 -9.43 -4.64 10.48
CA LEU A 47 -8.92 -3.46 11.19
C LEU A 47 -9.80 -3.09 12.38
N ALA A 48 -11.12 -3.06 12.20
CA ALA A 48 -12.07 -2.77 13.26
C ALA A 48 -12.00 -3.81 14.38
N GLY A 49 -11.93 -5.09 14.04
CA GLY A 49 -11.77 -6.18 15.00
C GLY A 49 -10.46 -6.08 15.78
N LEU A 50 -9.34 -5.83 15.11
CA LEU A 50 -8.04 -5.63 15.76
C LEU A 50 -8.04 -4.41 16.70
N ASN A 51 -8.72 -3.33 16.31
CA ASN A 51 -8.88 -2.15 17.19
C ASN A 51 -9.69 -2.49 18.45
N LEU A 52 -10.80 -3.23 18.30
CA LEU A 52 -11.59 -3.69 19.45
C LEU A 52 -10.80 -4.63 20.37
N VAL A 53 -10.07 -5.59 19.81
CA VAL A 53 -9.21 -6.50 20.58
C VAL A 53 -8.11 -5.74 21.30
N SER A 54 -7.46 -4.78 20.63
CA SER A 54 -6.45 -3.92 21.22
C SER A 54 -6.99 -3.12 22.41
N ARG A 55 -8.16 -2.49 22.26
CA ARG A 55 -8.83 -1.78 23.38
C ARG A 55 -9.18 -2.72 24.53
N GLY A 56 -9.64 -3.93 24.23
CA GLY A 56 -9.93 -4.95 25.23
C GLY A 56 -8.70 -5.32 26.05
N PHE A 57 -7.54 -5.51 25.40
CA PHE A 57 -6.29 -5.78 26.11
C PHE A 57 -5.80 -4.62 26.97
N VAL A 58 -5.95 -3.38 26.49
CA VAL A 58 -5.62 -2.18 27.28
C VAL A 58 -6.50 -2.10 28.53
N GLN A 59 -7.81 -2.34 28.40
CA GLN A 59 -8.74 -2.36 29.54
C GLN A 59 -8.43 -3.47 30.54
N ALA A 60 -7.97 -4.63 30.06
CA ALA A 60 -7.58 -5.76 30.89
C ALA A 60 -6.19 -5.61 31.53
N GLY A 61 -5.45 -4.53 31.25
CA GLY A 61 -4.10 -4.31 31.76
C GLY A 61 -3.08 -5.33 31.21
N SER A 62 -3.32 -5.89 30.03
CA SER A 62 -2.42 -6.91 29.47
C SER A 62 -1.14 -6.28 28.93
N GLU A 63 0.00 -6.68 29.49
CA GLU A 63 1.32 -6.22 29.06
C GLU A 63 1.68 -6.65 27.64
N HIS A 64 1.17 -7.78 27.17
CA HIS A 64 1.54 -8.37 25.87
C HIS A 64 0.46 -8.17 24.79
N GLY A 65 -0.62 -7.42 25.09
CA GLY A 65 -1.74 -7.22 24.17
C GLY A 65 -1.31 -6.66 22.81
N ALA A 66 -0.38 -5.69 22.81
CA ALA A 66 0.12 -5.08 21.57
C ALA A 66 0.81 -6.10 20.64
N LEU A 67 1.58 -7.05 21.20
CA LEU A 67 2.24 -8.10 20.41
C LEU A 67 1.25 -9.07 19.79
N VAL A 68 0.19 -9.44 20.53
CA VAL A 68 -0.85 -10.33 20.02
C VAL A 68 -1.58 -9.66 18.85
N VAL A 69 -1.96 -8.39 19.00
CA VAL A 69 -2.63 -7.64 17.91
C VAL A 69 -1.70 -7.48 16.72
N ALA A 70 -0.41 -7.19 16.94
CA ALA A 70 0.60 -7.11 15.88
C ALA A 70 0.74 -8.44 15.14
N ALA A 71 0.81 -9.57 15.85
CA ALA A 71 0.92 -10.90 15.28
C ALA A 71 -0.34 -11.27 14.47
N LEU A 72 -1.54 -10.93 14.95
CA LEU A 72 -2.80 -11.16 14.22
C LEU A 72 -2.87 -10.29 12.95
N SER A 73 -2.44 -9.04 13.03
CA SER A 73 -2.33 -8.15 11.87
C SER A 73 -1.36 -8.73 10.83
N ASP A 74 -0.21 -9.23 11.28
CA ASP A 74 0.79 -9.80 10.38
C ASP A 74 0.31 -11.11 9.73
N LEU A 75 -0.37 -11.97 10.51
CA LEU A 75 -0.99 -13.19 9.99
C LEU A 75 -2.04 -12.87 8.92
N TYR A 76 -2.82 -11.81 9.10
CA TYR A 76 -3.76 -11.34 8.07
C TYR A 76 -3.01 -10.86 6.82
N ALA A 77 -1.94 -10.08 6.97
CA ALA A 77 -1.12 -9.63 5.85
C ALA A 77 -0.53 -10.81 5.05
N VAL A 78 -0.01 -11.83 5.74
CA VAL A 78 0.46 -13.08 5.11
C VAL A 78 -0.67 -13.81 4.38
N SER A 79 -1.86 -13.84 4.96
CA SER A 79 -3.05 -14.45 4.34
C SER A 79 -3.46 -13.73 3.06
N LEU A 80 -3.32 -12.39 3.00
CA LEU A 80 -3.56 -11.61 1.78
C LEU A 80 -2.56 -11.95 0.67
N VAL A 81 -1.28 -12.14 1.00
CA VAL A 81 -0.25 -12.59 0.04
C VAL A 81 -0.57 -14.00 -0.47
N GLY A 82 -0.93 -14.91 0.44
CA GLY A 82 -1.35 -16.28 0.09
C GLY A 82 -2.58 -16.30 -0.82
N GLY A 83 -3.62 -15.53 -0.47
CA GLY A 83 -4.82 -15.37 -1.29
C GLY A 83 -4.50 -14.78 -2.67
N THR A 84 -3.56 -13.83 -2.74
CA THR A 84 -3.10 -13.27 -4.02
C THR A 84 -2.48 -14.36 -4.89
N ALA A 85 -1.61 -15.20 -4.33
CA ALA A 85 -1.01 -16.32 -5.05
C ALA A 85 -2.05 -17.33 -5.56
N LEU A 86 -3.05 -17.66 -4.73
CA LEU A 86 -4.15 -18.53 -5.11
C LEU A 86 -4.98 -17.94 -6.26
N LEU A 87 -5.35 -16.66 -6.18
CA LEU A 87 -6.13 -15.99 -7.23
C LEU A 87 -5.36 -15.90 -8.55
N VAL A 88 -4.04 -15.68 -8.53
CA VAL A 88 -3.21 -15.74 -9.75
C VAL A 88 -3.21 -17.15 -10.34
N ARG A 89 -3.08 -18.20 -9.51
CA ARG A 89 -3.13 -19.60 -9.96
C ARG A 89 -4.48 -19.97 -10.55
N SER A 90 -5.57 -19.44 -10.01
CA SER A 90 -6.94 -19.63 -10.54
C SER A 90 -7.27 -18.74 -11.75
N GLY A 91 -6.31 -17.97 -12.28
CA GLY A 91 -6.52 -17.10 -13.44
C GLY A 91 -7.24 -15.78 -13.13
N GLN A 92 -7.61 -15.51 -11.89
CA GLN A 92 -8.30 -14.29 -11.46
C GLN A 92 -7.32 -13.12 -11.22
N ARG A 93 -6.56 -12.75 -12.25
CA ARG A 93 -5.47 -11.75 -12.17
C ARG A 93 -5.93 -10.40 -11.61
N ARG A 94 -7.12 -9.94 -11.98
CA ARG A 94 -7.65 -8.64 -11.52
C ARG A 94 -7.92 -8.64 -10.02
N SER A 95 -8.63 -9.66 -9.51
CA SER A 95 -8.89 -9.82 -8.07
C SER A 95 -7.60 -9.97 -7.30
N ALA A 96 -6.62 -10.70 -7.84
CA ALA A 96 -5.30 -10.85 -7.24
C ALA A 96 -4.57 -9.51 -7.09
N VAL A 97 -4.61 -8.63 -8.09
CA VAL A 97 -4.00 -7.29 -8.00
C VAL A 97 -4.70 -6.45 -6.92
N MET A 98 -6.02 -6.51 -6.81
CA MET A 98 -6.75 -5.80 -5.75
C MET A 98 -6.35 -6.31 -4.36
N LEU A 99 -6.27 -7.62 -4.19
CA LEU A 99 -5.85 -8.24 -2.92
C LEU A 99 -4.39 -7.92 -2.58
N ALA A 100 -3.52 -7.86 -3.59
CA ALA A 100 -2.14 -7.41 -3.44
C ALA A 100 -2.03 -5.96 -2.99
N MET A 101 -2.89 -5.06 -3.47
CA MET A 101 -2.93 -3.67 -2.98
C MET A 101 -3.32 -3.61 -1.50
N LEU A 102 -4.25 -4.46 -1.05
CA LEU A 102 -4.58 -4.59 0.38
C LEU A 102 -3.39 -5.13 1.17
N ALA A 103 -2.66 -6.11 0.63
CA ALA A 103 -1.46 -6.63 1.28
C ALA A 103 -0.41 -5.52 1.47
N ILE A 104 -0.25 -4.63 0.48
CA ILE A 104 0.64 -3.45 0.59
C ILE A 104 0.17 -2.48 1.69
N VAL A 105 -1.13 -2.25 1.83
CA VAL A 105 -1.67 -1.41 2.93
C VAL A 105 -1.29 -2.00 4.29
N TYR A 106 -1.58 -3.28 4.52
CA TYR A 106 -1.27 -3.94 5.79
C TYR A 106 0.24 -4.10 6.04
N GLN A 107 1.02 -4.16 4.96
CA GLN A 107 2.45 -4.22 5.05
C GLN A 107 3.07 -2.93 5.59
N GLY A 108 2.46 -1.77 5.33
CA GLY A 108 2.88 -0.49 5.93
C GLY A 108 2.29 -0.23 7.31
N ASP A 109 1.93 -1.28 8.05
CA ASP A 109 1.49 -1.24 9.46
C ASP A 109 0.52 -0.09 9.81
N PRO A 110 -0.73 -0.13 9.29
CA PRO A 110 -1.69 0.97 9.45
C PRO A 110 -2.13 1.21 10.90
N MET A 111 -1.81 0.29 11.81
CA MET A 111 -2.15 0.35 13.23
C MET A 111 -0.95 0.79 14.10
N LEU A 112 0.21 1.08 13.49
CA LEU A 112 1.40 1.59 14.18
C LEU A 112 1.88 0.65 15.29
N HIS A 113 1.84 -0.65 15.03
CA HIS A 113 2.40 -1.66 15.93
C HIS A 113 3.90 -1.49 16.11
N THR A 114 4.62 -1.05 15.07
CA THR A 114 6.05 -0.77 15.17
C THR A 114 6.38 0.30 16.21
N GLU A 115 5.50 1.28 16.37
CA GLU A 115 5.62 2.35 17.37
C GLU A 115 5.15 1.89 18.74
N THR A 116 3.98 1.24 18.81
CA THR A 116 3.36 0.88 20.09
C THR A 116 4.12 -0.25 20.80
N CYS A 117 4.71 -1.19 20.06
CA CYS A 117 5.51 -2.27 20.64
C CYS A 117 6.83 -1.80 21.26
N VAL A 118 7.35 -0.61 20.91
CA VAL A 118 8.61 -0.08 21.49
C VAL A 118 8.52 0.09 23.01
N LEU A 119 7.31 0.32 23.53
CA LEU A 119 7.05 0.41 24.97
C LEU A 119 7.36 -0.89 25.74
N LEU A 120 7.54 -2.01 25.04
CA LEU A 120 7.85 -3.33 25.61
C LEU A 120 9.36 -3.59 25.73
N GLY A 121 10.21 -2.58 25.53
CA GLY A 121 11.65 -2.69 25.66
C GLY A 121 12.26 -3.71 24.69
N ALA A 122 13.06 -4.65 25.21
CA ALA A 122 13.76 -5.65 24.39
C ALA A 122 12.83 -6.54 23.57
N VAL A 123 11.65 -6.87 24.11
CA VAL A 123 10.64 -7.68 23.39
C VAL A 123 10.08 -6.88 22.21
N GLY A 124 9.84 -5.58 22.40
CA GLY A 124 9.45 -4.65 21.35
C GLY A 124 10.48 -4.57 20.23
N TRP A 125 11.77 -4.54 20.59
CA TRP A 125 12.87 -4.55 19.64
C TRP A 125 12.87 -5.79 18.76
N LEU A 126 12.76 -6.97 19.37
CA LEU A 126 12.68 -8.25 18.68
C LEU A 126 11.43 -8.34 17.80
N ALA A 127 10.29 -7.84 18.28
CA ALA A 127 9.06 -7.78 17.51
C ALA A 127 9.19 -6.90 16.27
N GLY A 128 9.83 -5.73 16.39
CA GLY A 128 10.14 -4.87 15.25
C GLY A 128 11.11 -5.50 14.25
N ALA A 129 12.13 -6.22 14.73
CA ALA A 129 13.03 -7.00 13.88
C ALA A 129 12.29 -8.10 13.13
N ALA A 130 11.42 -8.84 13.82
CA ALA A 130 10.58 -9.88 13.23
C ALA A 130 9.62 -9.30 12.19
N TRP A 131 8.98 -8.16 12.49
CA TRP A 131 8.15 -7.42 11.54
C TRP A 131 8.94 -7.01 10.30
N PHE A 132 10.14 -6.47 10.45
CA PHE A 132 10.99 -6.05 9.33
C PHE A 132 11.38 -7.23 8.43
N VAL A 133 11.78 -8.37 9.03
CA VAL A 133 12.04 -9.60 8.28
C VAL A 133 10.78 -10.08 7.56
N ALA A 134 9.64 -10.11 8.26
CA ALA A 134 8.37 -10.50 7.68
C ALA A 134 7.93 -9.55 6.55
N PHE A 135 8.18 -8.25 6.67
CA PHE A 135 7.95 -7.25 5.63
C PHE A 135 8.73 -7.61 4.36
N MET A 136 10.02 -7.89 4.47
CA MET A 136 10.86 -8.25 3.32
C MET A 136 10.40 -9.57 2.68
N LEU A 137 10.11 -10.59 3.49
CA LEU A 137 9.61 -11.88 3.02
C LEU A 137 8.28 -11.74 2.28
N LYS A 138 7.33 -10.97 2.85
CA LYS A 138 6.03 -10.69 2.20
C LYS A 138 6.20 -9.92 0.89
N LEU A 139 7.11 -8.94 0.83
CA LEU A 139 7.35 -8.17 -0.40
C LEU A 139 7.85 -9.07 -1.53
N VAL A 140 8.84 -9.93 -1.24
CA VAL A 140 9.37 -10.90 -2.20
C VAL A 140 8.30 -11.92 -2.58
N ALA A 141 7.59 -12.48 -1.60
CA ALA A 141 6.50 -13.43 -1.82
C ALA A 141 5.39 -12.84 -2.69
N LEU A 142 5.05 -11.56 -2.51
CA LEU A 142 4.06 -10.85 -3.32
C LEU A 142 4.54 -10.66 -4.75
N GLY A 143 5.82 -10.35 -4.95
CA GLY A 143 6.45 -10.32 -6.27
C GLY A 143 6.36 -11.68 -6.98
N HIS A 144 6.67 -12.76 -6.27
CA HIS A 144 6.51 -14.13 -6.78
C HIS A 144 5.05 -14.48 -7.08
N ALA A 145 4.12 -14.15 -6.19
CA ALA A 145 2.69 -14.40 -6.34
C ALA A 145 2.12 -13.73 -7.59
N LEU A 146 2.47 -12.46 -7.82
CA LEU A 146 2.06 -11.67 -8.98
C LEU A 146 2.87 -11.97 -10.25
N ARG A 147 3.87 -12.87 -10.17
CA ARG A 147 4.79 -13.17 -11.28
C ARG A 147 5.50 -11.93 -11.82
N VAL A 148 5.92 -11.05 -10.93
CA VAL A 148 6.73 -9.86 -11.26
C VAL A 148 8.12 -9.98 -10.64
N ARG A 149 9.13 -9.47 -11.33
CA ARG A 149 10.47 -9.27 -10.80
C ARG A 149 10.55 -7.84 -10.25
N ILE A 150 10.81 -7.73 -8.96
CA ILE A 150 11.01 -6.44 -8.29
C ILE A 150 12.43 -5.94 -8.61
N ALA A 151 12.55 -4.69 -9.05
CA ALA A 151 13.85 -4.10 -9.33
C ALA A 151 14.65 -3.91 -8.03
N PRO A 152 15.99 -4.07 -8.04
CA PRO A 152 16.82 -3.90 -6.84
C PRO A 152 16.63 -2.53 -6.18
N ARG A 153 16.50 -1.45 -6.96
CA ARG A 153 16.23 -0.11 -6.43
C ARG A 153 14.94 -0.05 -5.62
N THR A 154 13.88 -0.72 -6.08
CA THR A 154 12.60 -0.79 -5.36
C THR A 154 12.76 -1.52 -4.04
N LEU A 155 13.49 -2.64 -4.05
CA LEU A 155 13.78 -3.37 -2.81
C LEU A 155 14.57 -2.49 -1.85
N VAL A 156 15.65 -1.85 -2.30
CA VAL A 156 16.46 -0.94 -1.46
C VAL A 156 15.62 0.18 -0.88
N THR A 157 14.80 0.86 -1.69
CA THR A 157 13.91 1.92 -1.18
C THR A 157 12.91 1.37 -0.16
N ALA A 158 12.27 0.23 -0.43
CA ALA A 158 11.35 -0.39 0.53
C ALA A 158 12.06 -0.83 1.82
N THR A 159 13.28 -1.35 1.73
CA THR A 159 14.12 -1.74 2.86
C THR A 159 14.48 -0.52 3.71
N VAL A 160 14.96 0.57 3.10
CA VAL A 160 15.29 1.81 3.83
C VAL A 160 14.04 2.40 4.48
N GLY A 161 12.90 2.39 3.79
CA GLY A 161 11.63 2.83 4.35
C GLY A 161 11.21 2.01 5.57
N ALA A 162 11.20 0.69 5.45
CA ALA A 162 10.82 -0.21 6.56
C ALA A 162 11.81 -0.14 7.74
N LEU A 163 13.12 -0.04 7.46
CA LEU A 163 14.13 0.17 8.51
C LEU A 163 13.90 1.49 9.24
N GLY A 164 13.62 2.58 8.50
CA GLY A 164 13.33 3.86 9.11
C GLY A 164 12.07 3.84 9.98
N VAL A 165 11.03 3.11 9.56
CA VAL A 165 9.82 2.92 10.36
C VAL A 165 10.11 2.14 11.65
N TRP A 166 10.87 1.06 11.56
CA TRP A 166 11.23 0.25 12.73
C TRP A 166 12.19 0.98 13.70
N LEU A 167 13.23 1.64 13.17
CA LEU A 167 14.27 2.26 13.98
C LEU A 167 13.91 3.67 14.44
N GLY A 168 13.06 4.39 13.72
CA GLY A 168 12.67 5.78 14.01
C GLY A 168 12.23 5.97 15.48
N PRO A 169 11.22 5.23 15.96
CA PRO A 169 10.74 5.32 17.34
C PRO A 169 11.82 5.06 18.40
N GLN A 170 12.87 4.32 18.05
CA GLN A 170 13.94 3.95 18.97
C GLN A 170 15.10 4.95 18.97
N LEU A 171 15.41 5.52 17.80
CA LEU A 171 16.54 6.42 17.61
C LEU A 171 16.20 7.89 17.86
N LEU A 172 14.97 8.31 17.51
CA LEU A 172 14.54 9.70 17.69
C LEU A 172 14.60 10.20 19.15
N PRO A 173 14.26 9.38 20.17
CA PRO A 173 14.41 9.80 21.57
C PRO A 173 15.86 10.06 21.99
N LEU A 174 16.84 9.44 21.31
CA LEU A 174 18.28 9.53 21.66
C LEU A 174 18.95 10.82 21.18
N VAL A 175 18.28 11.61 20.35
CA VAL A 175 18.79 12.85 19.77
C VAL A 175 18.03 14.07 20.28
N GLY A 176 18.65 15.26 20.20
CA GLY A 176 18.05 16.51 20.66
C GLY A 176 16.86 16.97 19.80
N PRO A 177 15.92 17.78 20.33
CA PRO A 177 14.68 18.18 19.63
C PRO A 177 14.89 18.74 18.22
N ALA A 178 15.82 19.69 18.08
CA ALA A 178 16.17 20.32 16.80
C ALA A 178 16.73 19.32 15.77
N GLN A 179 17.45 18.29 16.21
CA GLN A 179 18.05 17.28 15.31
C GLN A 179 17.00 16.29 14.81
N ARG A 180 15.95 16.00 15.60
CA ARG A 180 14.88 15.07 15.22
C ARG A 180 14.16 15.52 13.96
N GLY A 181 13.77 16.79 13.90
CA GLY A 181 13.10 17.37 12.73
C GLY A 181 13.95 17.26 11.47
N VAL A 182 15.25 17.55 11.58
CA VAL A 182 16.21 17.43 10.47
C VAL A 182 16.37 15.98 10.02
N LEU A 183 16.50 15.03 10.94
CA LEU A 183 16.64 13.60 10.61
C LEU A 183 15.41 13.04 9.91
N VAL A 184 14.20 13.36 10.40
CA VAL A 184 12.94 12.94 9.77
C VAL A 184 12.81 13.58 8.39
N ALA A 185 13.08 14.88 8.25
CA ALA A 185 13.02 15.57 6.97
C ALA A 185 14.03 14.97 5.95
N LEU A 186 15.26 14.71 6.39
CA LEU A 186 16.29 14.06 5.56
C LEU A 186 15.85 12.66 5.14
N PHE A 187 15.35 11.85 6.08
CA PHE A 187 14.87 10.50 5.81
C PHE A 187 13.75 10.49 4.75
N VAL A 188 12.72 11.31 4.94
CA VAL A 188 11.60 11.43 3.98
C VAL A 188 12.09 11.95 2.63
N THR A 189 12.98 12.94 2.61
CA THR A 189 13.53 13.52 1.38
C THR A 189 14.37 12.50 0.60
N VAL A 190 15.29 11.79 1.28
CA VAL A 190 16.13 10.76 0.67
C VAL A 190 15.28 9.62 0.12
N LEU A 191 14.26 9.19 0.88
CA LEU A 191 13.35 8.12 0.45
C LEU A 191 12.52 8.56 -0.77
N GLY A 192 11.97 9.77 -0.74
CA GLY A 192 11.22 10.36 -1.87
C GLY A 192 12.08 10.53 -3.12
N ALA A 193 13.33 10.98 -2.98
CA ALA A 193 14.28 11.10 -4.09
C ALA A 193 14.71 9.73 -4.66
N SER A 194 14.76 8.71 -3.80
CA SER A 194 15.13 7.34 -4.18
C SER A 194 13.99 6.58 -4.84
N CYS A 195 12.74 7.01 -4.64
CA CYS A 195 11.54 6.40 -5.20
C CYS A 195 11.63 6.28 -6.74
N PRO A 196 11.44 5.07 -7.31
CA PRO A 196 11.33 4.89 -8.75
C PRO A 196 10.18 5.73 -9.31
N ARG A 197 10.37 6.31 -10.50
CA ARG A 197 9.34 7.17 -11.14
C ARG A 197 8.53 6.41 -12.18
N GLY A 198 9.13 5.38 -12.77
CA GLY A 198 8.51 4.54 -13.79
C GLY A 198 8.10 3.15 -13.31
N ALA A 199 7.02 2.61 -13.88
CA ALA A 199 6.60 1.23 -13.63
C ALA A 199 7.70 0.22 -14.01
N ARG A 200 8.38 0.44 -15.14
CA ARG A 200 9.48 -0.41 -15.64
C ARG A 200 10.73 -0.36 -14.78
N GLU A 201 10.97 0.76 -14.11
CA GLU A 201 12.05 0.92 -13.13
C GLU A 201 11.72 0.21 -11.81
N THR A 202 10.43 -0.01 -11.55
CA THR A 202 9.95 -0.60 -10.29
C THR A 202 9.85 -2.12 -10.39
N LEU A 203 9.14 -2.60 -11.42
CA LEU A 203 8.76 -3.99 -11.60
C LEU A 203 8.84 -4.38 -13.08
N VAL A 204 9.22 -5.63 -13.34
CA VAL A 204 9.15 -6.24 -14.68
C VAL A 204 8.26 -7.48 -14.59
N SER A 205 7.22 -7.55 -15.41
CA SER A 205 6.38 -8.75 -15.50
C SER A 205 7.20 -9.93 -16.05
N ARG A 206 7.07 -11.12 -15.45
CA ARG A 206 7.65 -12.36 -15.99
C ARG A 206 6.80 -12.96 -17.11
N ASP A 207 5.52 -12.66 -17.10
CA ASP A 207 4.59 -13.03 -18.18
C ASP A 207 4.52 -11.89 -19.20
N GLY A 208 4.31 -12.21 -20.48
CA GLY A 208 4.00 -11.21 -21.50
C GLY A 208 2.71 -10.46 -21.14
N LEU A 209 2.77 -9.12 -21.16
CA LEU A 209 1.60 -8.27 -20.92
C LEU A 209 1.11 -7.70 -22.25
N ASP A 210 -0.21 -7.65 -22.41
CA ASP A 210 -0.85 -6.87 -23.45
C ASP A 210 -0.80 -5.36 -23.13
N ALA A 211 -1.24 -4.53 -24.07
CA ALA A 211 -1.25 -3.08 -23.90
C ALA A 211 -2.03 -2.65 -22.65
N TRP A 212 -3.16 -3.31 -22.36
CA TRP A 212 -3.96 -3.03 -21.17
C TRP A 212 -3.25 -3.46 -19.88
N GLY A 213 -2.62 -4.63 -19.85
CA GLY A 213 -1.82 -5.12 -18.72
C GLY A 213 -0.69 -4.17 -18.34
N HIS A 214 -0.03 -3.55 -19.33
CA HIS A 214 0.96 -2.51 -19.07
C HIS A 214 0.36 -1.26 -18.40
N VAL A 215 -0.84 -0.82 -18.81
CA VAL A 215 -1.55 0.30 -18.18
C VAL A 215 -1.92 -0.02 -16.73
N VAL A 216 -2.45 -1.22 -16.49
CA VAL A 216 -2.82 -1.67 -15.13
C VAL A 216 -1.59 -1.74 -14.25
N LEU A 217 -0.50 -2.38 -14.70
CA LEU A 217 0.75 -2.45 -13.94
C LEU A 217 1.26 -1.06 -13.56
N ALA A 218 1.27 -0.11 -14.51
CA ALA A 218 1.75 1.25 -14.25
C ALA A 218 0.86 2.04 -13.29
N ARG A 219 -0.46 1.78 -13.28
CA ARG A 219 -1.38 2.39 -12.31
C ARG A 219 -1.20 1.75 -10.94
N SER A 220 -1.14 0.43 -10.85
CA SER A 220 -0.96 -0.29 -9.59
C SER A 220 0.36 0.05 -8.90
N VAL A 221 1.46 0.20 -9.65
CA VAL A 221 2.74 0.65 -9.10
C VAL A 221 2.63 2.05 -8.50
N ARG A 222 2.01 2.99 -9.22
CA ARG A 222 1.83 4.35 -8.70
C ARG A 222 0.98 4.36 -7.44
N VAL A 223 -0.14 3.64 -7.44
CA VAL A 223 -1.01 3.51 -6.27
C VAL A 223 -0.26 2.89 -5.10
N ALA A 224 0.50 1.83 -5.31
CA ALA A 224 1.32 1.20 -4.27
C ALA A 224 2.28 2.21 -3.63
N TRP A 225 3.02 2.99 -4.43
CA TRP A 225 3.91 4.02 -3.90
C TRP A 225 3.17 5.16 -3.20
N SER A 226 2.01 5.58 -3.71
CA SER A 226 1.17 6.59 -3.02
C SER A 226 0.66 6.08 -1.67
N VAL A 227 0.26 4.81 -1.59
CA VAL A 227 -0.15 4.17 -0.33
C VAL A 227 1.03 4.10 0.64
N CYS A 228 2.21 3.65 0.20
CA CYS A 228 3.40 3.62 1.04
C CYS A 228 3.79 5.01 1.54
N ALA A 229 3.73 6.03 0.69
CA ALA A 229 4.03 7.42 1.07
C ALA A 229 3.01 7.97 2.07
N LEU A 230 1.71 7.66 1.89
CA LEU A 230 0.66 8.03 2.82
C LEU A 230 0.86 7.36 4.19
N LEU A 231 1.11 6.05 4.21
CA LEU A 231 1.37 5.31 5.45
C LEU A 231 2.62 5.84 6.16
N LEU A 232 3.70 6.09 5.43
CA LEU A 232 4.88 6.75 5.99
C LEU A 232 4.55 8.11 6.60
N ALA A 233 3.71 8.92 5.96
CA ALA A 233 3.28 10.19 6.52
C ALA A 233 2.47 10.01 7.82
N VAL A 234 1.67 8.93 7.93
CA VAL A 234 0.97 8.58 9.18
C VAL A 234 1.97 8.20 10.28
N HIS A 235 2.98 7.37 9.99
CA HIS A 235 4.06 7.06 10.95
C HIS A 235 4.79 8.32 11.42
N VAL A 236 5.22 9.17 10.47
CA VAL A 236 5.89 10.43 10.78
C VAL A 236 5.00 11.35 11.62
N ALA A 237 3.72 11.50 11.28
CA ALA A 237 2.78 12.30 12.05
C ALA A 237 2.59 11.75 13.47
N PHE A 238 2.60 10.43 13.65
CA PHE A 238 2.57 9.81 14.97
C PHE A 238 3.84 10.16 15.76
N TRP A 239 5.02 10.06 15.15
CA TRP A 239 6.28 10.46 15.82
C TRP A 239 6.25 11.93 16.22
N SER A 240 5.77 12.82 15.35
CA SER A 240 5.63 14.25 15.63
C SER A 240 4.71 14.57 16.80
N ASN A 241 3.69 13.75 17.03
CA ASN A 241 2.73 13.96 18.11
C ASN A 241 3.24 13.39 19.46
N GLN A 242 4.04 12.32 19.41
CA GLN A 242 4.62 11.70 20.61
C GLN A 242 5.92 12.36 21.05
N ILE A 243 6.65 12.96 20.11
CA ILE A 243 7.98 13.53 20.31
C ILE A 243 7.91 14.96 19.78
N GLU A 244 8.07 15.98 20.65
CA GLU A 244 8.11 17.38 20.24
C GLU A 244 9.15 17.56 19.11
N LEU A 245 8.67 17.72 17.87
CA LEU A 245 9.50 18.02 16.71
C LEU A 245 9.50 19.54 16.53
N GLU A 246 10.52 20.20 17.05
CA GLU A 246 10.80 21.59 16.69
C GLU A 246 11.35 21.64 15.26
N LEU A 247 10.54 22.15 14.34
CA LEU A 247 11.03 22.55 13.02
C LEU A 247 11.93 23.77 13.23
N LEU A 248 13.24 23.57 13.19
CA LEU A 248 14.18 24.69 13.11
C LEU A 248 13.73 25.62 11.98
N PRO A 249 13.59 26.95 12.21
CA PRO A 249 13.43 27.88 11.12
C PRO A 249 14.64 27.69 10.19
N VAL A 250 14.36 27.33 8.94
CA VAL A 250 15.34 26.98 7.90
C VAL A 250 16.41 28.08 7.67
N GLY A 251 16.26 29.26 8.28
CA GLY A 251 17.21 30.37 8.23
C GLY A 251 18.39 30.33 9.22
N VAL A 252 18.45 29.42 10.21
CA VAL A 252 19.51 29.49 11.26
C VAL A 252 20.58 28.39 11.13
N ALA A 253 20.35 27.31 10.36
CA ALA A 253 21.31 26.21 10.22
C ALA A 253 22.47 26.49 9.23
N LEU A 254 22.57 27.72 8.69
CA LEU A 254 23.65 28.16 7.79
C LEU A 254 24.41 29.40 8.31
N ALA A 255 24.34 29.69 9.61
CA ALA A 255 25.13 30.72 10.26
C ALA A 255 26.16 30.11 11.24
#